data_AF-A0A6C0CJF3-F1
#
_entry.id   AF-A0A6C0CJF3-F1
#
_cell.length_a   1.000
_cell.length_b   1.000
_cell.length_c   1.000
_cell.angle_alpha   90.00
_cell.angle_beta   90.00
_cell.angle_gamma   90.00
#
_symmetry.space_group_name_H-M   'P 1'
#
loop_
_entity.id
_entity.type
_entity.pdbx_description
1 polymer ?
#
loop_
_entity_poly.entity_id
_entity_poly.type
_entity_poly.pdbx_seq_one_letter_code
_entity_poly.pdbx_strand_id
1 'polypeptide(L)'
;MNTSNVEEINKLLNLLKTHRKYTENPNTGCMYIDQKLKNNIVNIDKQELLPYQEITRLKHPGCNLKHTHIVIKCSHHKDCFNPDHIDIMTRKEFAWVRFKNKLEILKSKVEDPIKDCWVDNTKQPTKDGYIRTSINCKSLGLHRASYMVYKNMNLCRSKVVRHMCNNKKCCNPNHLEEGTVKQNSEDMLKHGTRLLGEKHPNSKISRELALKIIASKDNGMTRKEKSEHFGVSARSIQRIEIFESFRHLRTKEELDEYETHKRIHIVNKQIKSFKDRIDDKYKLLLSQKTLYPNVSKDDSITSECWGWKDKKLDEYNRIALQKSNKHSRKSIPLHAFSWRYANNNWDDIPKTHNVCHNCGNAGCWNPDHLRLDTRKNNILDQHKHGTVNTKYTEDQVRKFKEEYLIKDKSVTVRQLAAKHNISYEAANNIAHNRSWKHVQPTLDRRVT
;
A
#
# COMPACT_ATOMS: atom_id res chain seq x y z
N MET A 1 -6.78 -48.12 24.39
CA MET A 1 -6.62 -48.24 25.85
C MET A 1 -5.79 -49.48 26.10
N ASN A 2 -4.67 -49.38 26.82
CA ASN A 2 -3.81 -50.55 27.06
C ASN A 2 -4.47 -51.47 28.09
N THR A 3 -4.23 -52.79 27.99
CA THR A 3 -4.82 -53.83 28.86
C THR A 3 -4.64 -53.54 30.35
N SER A 4 -3.48 -53.00 30.74
CA SER A 4 -3.15 -52.55 32.10
C SER A 4 -4.15 -51.53 32.68
N ASN A 5 -4.60 -50.57 31.88
CA ASN A 5 -5.52 -49.52 32.36
C ASN A 5 -6.94 -50.04 32.55
N VAL A 6 -7.36 -51.03 31.75
CA VAL A 6 -8.68 -51.68 31.90
C VAL A 6 -8.72 -52.48 33.19
N GLU A 7 -7.64 -53.19 33.52
CA GLU A 7 -7.50 -53.90 34.79
C GLU A 7 -7.53 -52.96 36.01
N GLU A 8 -6.86 -51.80 35.92
CA GLU A 8 -6.90 -50.78 36.98
C GLU A 8 -8.28 -50.19 37.17
N ILE A 9 -9.01 -49.89 36.09
CA ILE A 9 -10.41 -49.46 36.18
C ILE A 9 -11.27 -50.54 36.85
N ASN A 10 -11.13 -51.80 36.45
CA ASN A 10 -11.92 -52.89 37.04
C ASN A 10 -11.61 -53.08 38.54
N LYS A 11 -10.35 -52.96 38.95
CA LYS A 11 -9.96 -52.97 40.37
C LYS A 11 -10.62 -51.82 41.14
N LEU A 12 -10.59 -50.61 40.57
CA LEU A 12 -11.22 -49.43 41.18
C LEU A 12 -12.75 -49.58 41.25
N LEU A 13 -13.41 -50.08 40.19
CA LEU A 13 -14.86 -50.33 40.18
C LEU A 13 -15.26 -51.37 41.23
N ASN A 14 -14.52 -52.46 41.36
CA ASN A 14 -14.78 -53.48 42.37
C ASN A 14 -14.67 -52.89 43.79
N LEU A 15 -13.67 -52.04 44.04
CA LEU A 15 -13.53 -51.32 45.31
C LEU A 15 -14.69 -50.36 45.56
N LEU A 16 -15.14 -49.61 44.55
CA LEU A 16 -16.26 -48.67 44.69
C LEU A 16 -17.59 -49.38 44.94
N LYS A 17 -17.78 -50.57 44.37
CA LYS A 17 -18.98 -51.41 44.57
C LYS A 17 -19.09 -51.95 46.00
N THR A 18 -18.00 -52.09 46.75
CA THR A 18 -18.07 -52.50 48.17
C THR A 18 -18.51 -51.37 49.10
N HIS A 19 -18.59 -50.13 48.60
CA HIS A 19 -18.99 -49.00 49.41
C HIS A 19 -20.46 -49.10 49.84
N ARG A 20 -20.74 -48.92 51.14
CA ARG A 20 -22.10 -49.04 51.74
C ARG A 20 -23.19 -48.15 51.12
N LYS A 21 -22.80 -47.10 50.39
CA LYS A 21 -23.71 -46.14 49.73
C LYS A 21 -23.64 -46.24 48.20
N TYR A 22 -23.06 -47.30 47.66
CA TYR A 22 -23.07 -47.57 46.23
C TYR A 22 -24.51 -47.76 45.74
N THR A 23 -24.82 -47.20 44.58
CA THR A 23 -26.08 -47.39 43.89
C THR A 23 -25.82 -47.54 42.40
N GLU A 24 -26.46 -48.56 41.80
CA GLU A 24 -26.50 -48.78 40.37
C GLU A 24 -27.94 -48.63 39.90
N ASN A 25 -28.20 -47.65 39.03
CA ASN A 25 -29.53 -47.48 38.46
C ASN A 25 -29.74 -48.48 37.32
N PRO A 26 -30.69 -49.42 37.42
CA PRO A 26 -30.90 -50.46 36.42
C PRO A 26 -31.41 -49.93 35.07
N ASN A 27 -32.09 -48.77 35.07
CA ASN A 27 -32.65 -48.18 33.85
C ASN A 27 -31.61 -47.37 33.07
N THR A 28 -30.68 -46.71 33.77
CA THR A 28 -29.71 -45.81 33.15
C THR A 28 -28.28 -46.35 33.20
N GLY A 29 -28.03 -47.50 33.84
CA GLY A 29 -26.70 -48.05 34.10
C GLY A 29 -25.80 -47.15 34.97
N CYS A 30 -26.35 -46.11 35.59
CA CYS A 30 -25.55 -45.12 36.32
C CYS A 30 -25.02 -45.71 37.63
N MET A 31 -23.71 -45.68 37.81
CA MET A 31 -23.02 -46.06 39.04
C MET A 31 -22.66 -44.79 39.81
N TYR A 32 -23.13 -44.64 41.05
CA TYR A 32 -22.79 -43.48 41.89
C TYR A 32 -22.81 -43.86 43.38
N ILE A 33 -22.20 -43.02 44.22
CA ILE A 33 -22.26 -43.14 45.67
C ILE A 33 -23.24 -42.08 46.17
N ASP A 34 -24.37 -42.47 46.73
CA ASP A 34 -25.38 -41.52 47.20
C ASP A 34 -24.86 -40.75 48.42
N GLN A 35 -24.62 -39.44 48.26
CA GLN A 35 -24.16 -38.55 49.33
C GLN A 35 -25.31 -38.08 50.25
N LYS A 36 -26.54 -38.60 50.11
CA LYS A 36 -27.62 -38.34 51.07
C LYS A 36 -27.27 -38.94 52.42
N LEU A 37 -26.64 -38.12 53.25
CA LEU A 37 -26.72 -38.00 54.71
C LEU A 37 -25.67 -36.94 55.09
N LYS A 38 -26.09 -35.67 55.14
CA LYS A 38 -25.41 -34.70 56.02
C LYS A 38 -25.50 -35.31 57.43
N ASN A 39 -24.35 -35.55 58.05
CA ASN A 39 -24.18 -36.08 59.41
C ASN A 39 -24.21 -37.61 59.49
N ASN A 40 -23.05 -38.25 59.23
CA ASN A 40 -22.29 -38.98 60.25
C ASN A 40 -21.22 -39.87 59.59
N ILE A 41 -19.97 -39.55 59.93
CA ILE A 41 -18.80 -40.43 60.13
C ILE A 41 -18.51 -41.41 58.97
N VAL A 42 -17.59 -41.02 58.08
CA VAL A 42 -16.18 -41.46 58.04
C VAL A 42 -15.44 -40.36 57.26
N ASN A 43 -14.32 -39.87 57.81
CA ASN A 43 -13.40 -38.96 57.12
C ASN A 43 -12.83 -39.68 55.89
N ILE A 44 -13.39 -39.41 54.71
CA ILE A 44 -12.58 -39.45 53.50
C ILE A 44 -11.93 -38.08 53.48
N ASP A 45 -10.62 -38.05 53.62
CA ASP A 45 -9.84 -36.82 53.63
C ASP A 45 -10.24 -35.95 52.44
N LYS A 46 -10.32 -34.62 52.59
CA LYS A 46 -10.80 -33.64 51.59
C LYS A 46 -10.02 -33.65 50.26
N GLN A 47 -9.02 -34.52 50.15
CA GLN A 47 -8.36 -34.98 48.92
C GLN A 47 -9.17 -36.07 48.17
N GLU A 48 -10.44 -36.27 48.57
CA GLU A 48 -11.42 -37.27 48.10
C GLU A 48 -11.27 -37.61 46.61
N LEU A 49 -10.94 -38.87 46.33
CA LEU A 49 -11.05 -39.47 45.00
C LEU A 49 -12.45 -39.19 44.47
N LEU A 50 -12.56 -38.28 43.50
CA LEU A 50 -13.74 -38.20 42.65
C LEU A 50 -13.66 -39.40 41.70
N PRO A 51 -14.44 -40.48 41.91
CA PRO A 51 -14.19 -41.74 41.22
C PRO A 51 -14.25 -41.59 39.69
N TYR A 52 -15.14 -40.70 39.23
CA TYR A 52 -15.22 -40.34 37.82
C TYR A 52 -13.94 -39.68 37.28
N GLN A 53 -13.22 -38.87 38.06
CA GLN A 53 -11.98 -38.21 37.62
C GLN A 53 -10.85 -39.23 37.45
N GLU A 54 -10.74 -40.18 38.38
CA GLU A 54 -9.71 -41.22 38.32
C GLU A 54 -9.99 -42.20 37.18
N ILE A 55 -11.25 -42.64 37.03
CA ILE A 55 -11.70 -43.42 35.88
C ILE A 55 -11.44 -42.66 34.56
N THR A 56 -11.65 -41.34 34.54
CA THR A 56 -11.32 -40.52 33.36
C THR A 56 -9.82 -40.55 33.03
N ARG A 57 -8.95 -40.41 34.04
CA ARG A 57 -7.48 -40.44 33.84
C ARG A 57 -7.01 -41.78 33.29
N LEU A 58 -7.55 -42.88 33.83
CA LEU A 58 -7.24 -44.24 33.40
C LEU A 58 -7.77 -44.53 31.99
N LYS A 59 -8.98 -44.06 31.67
CA LYS A 59 -9.63 -44.21 30.36
C LYS A 59 -8.94 -43.40 29.26
N HIS A 60 -8.41 -42.23 29.60
CA HIS A 60 -7.79 -41.31 28.65
C HIS A 60 -6.35 -40.93 29.06
N PRO A 61 -5.41 -41.89 29.05
CA PRO A 61 -4.01 -41.65 29.41
C PRO A 61 -3.39 -40.69 28.38
N GLY A 62 -3.04 -39.48 28.82
CA GLY A 62 -2.49 -38.42 27.95
C GLY A 62 -3.36 -37.15 27.88
N CYS A 63 -4.58 -37.18 28.43
CA CYS A 63 -5.44 -36.01 28.46
C CYS A 63 -5.20 -35.14 29.69
N ASN A 64 -4.90 -33.85 29.47
CA ASN A 64 -4.68 -32.90 30.55
C ASN A 64 -6.01 -32.24 30.98
N LEU A 65 -6.65 -32.81 32.00
CA LEU A 65 -7.93 -32.33 32.57
C LEU A 65 -7.81 -30.95 33.26
N LYS A 66 -6.60 -30.51 33.60
CA LYS A 66 -6.36 -29.20 34.23
C LYS A 66 -6.40 -28.07 33.21
N HIS A 67 -5.84 -28.29 32.01
CA HIS A 67 -5.58 -27.22 31.06
C HIS A 67 -6.26 -27.36 29.69
N THR A 68 -6.42 -28.57 29.15
CA THR A 68 -6.83 -28.74 27.73
C THR A 68 -8.14 -29.49 27.55
N HIS A 69 -8.46 -30.43 28.44
CA HIS A 69 -9.65 -31.26 28.37
C HIS A 69 -10.63 -30.98 29.51
N ILE A 70 -11.89 -31.30 29.29
CA ILE A 70 -12.96 -31.30 30.29
C ILE A 70 -13.65 -32.66 30.26
N VAL A 71 -14.08 -33.12 31.43
CA VAL A 71 -14.87 -34.35 31.56
C VAL A 71 -16.31 -34.05 31.17
N ILE A 72 -16.83 -34.79 30.20
CA ILE A 72 -18.26 -34.84 29.90
C ILE A 72 -18.88 -35.76 30.95
N LYS A 73 -19.69 -35.16 31.83
CA LYS A 73 -20.44 -35.91 32.85
C LYS A 73 -21.67 -36.57 32.24
N CYS A 74 -22.08 -37.67 32.85
CA CYS A 74 -23.33 -38.36 32.53
C CYS A 74 -24.53 -37.40 32.53
N SER A 75 -25.39 -37.51 31.51
CA SER A 75 -26.64 -36.74 31.38
C SER A 75 -27.70 -37.13 32.42
N HIS A 76 -27.63 -38.34 32.97
CA HIS A 76 -28.63 -38.88 33.90
C HIS A 76 -28.30 -38.63 35.38
N HIS A 77 -27.02 -38.61 35.76
CA HIS A 77 -26.60 -38.39 37.15
C HIS A 77 -25.25 -37.67 37.26
N LYS A 78 -25.21 -36.55 38.00
CA LYS A 78 -24.05 -35.63 38.10
C LYS A 78 -22.77 -36.24 38.72
N ASP A 79 -22.94 -37.29 39.51
CA ASP A 79 -21.88 -38.01 40.24
C ASP A 79 -21.67 -39.43 39.68
N CYS A 80 -22.23 -39.73 38.50
CA CYS A 80 -22.03 -41.01 37.84
C CYS A 80 -20.55 -41.22 37.54
N PHE A 81 -20.03 -42.39 37.93
CA PHE A 81 -18.68 -42.82 37.63
C PHE A 81 -18.63 -44.06 36.73
N ASN A 82 -19.75 -44.49 36.14
CA ASN A 82 -19.74 -45.57 35.14
C ASN A 82 -18.79 -45.17 33.99
N PRO A 83 -17.75 -45.98 33.68
CA PRO A 83 -16.82 -45.69 32.59
C PRO A 83 -17.50 -45.45 31.25
N ASP A 84 -18.61 -46.12 30.95
CA ASP A 84 -19.35 -45.98 29.68
C ASP A 84 -20.07 -44.63 29.57
N HIS A 85 -20.33 -43.97 30.70
CA HIS A 85 -20.97 -42.65 30.76
C HIS A 85 -19.98 -41.50 30.95
N ILE A 86 -18.68 -41.81 30.98
CA ILE A 86 -17.62 -40.82 31.07
C ILE A 86 -16.96 -40.70 29.72
N ASP A 87 -16.93 -39.47 29.22
CA ASP A 87 -16.15 -39.11 28.04
C ASP A 87 -15.39 -37.82 28.31
N ILE A 88 -14.49 -37.46 27.40
CA ILE A 88 -13.73 -36.22 27.46
C ILE A 88 -13.96 -35.41 26.19
N MET A 89 -13.76 -34.11 26.33
CA MET A 89 -13.77 -33.21 25.20
C MET A 89 -12.73 -32.13 25.41
N THR A 90 -12.18 -31.58 24.35
CA THR A 90 -11.30 -30.42 24.48
C THR A 90 -12.10 -29.21 24.96
N ARG A 91 -11.47 -28.32 25.73
CA ARG A 91 -12.11 -27.06 26.14
C ARG A 91 -12.57 -26.21 24.95
N LYS A 92 -11.88 -26.34 23.81
CA LYS A 92 -12.25 -25.68 22.55
C LYS A 92 -13.57 -26.20 22.01
N GLU A 93 -13.74 -27.52 21.93
CA GLU A 93 -15.00 -28.14 21.49
C GLU A 93 -16.13 -27.85 22.49
N PHE A 94 -15.87 -27.94 23.79
CA PHE A 94 -16.84 -27.60 24.83
C PHE A 94 -17.37 -26.16 24.70
N ALA A 95 -16.50 -25.21 24.36
CA ALA A 95 -16.92 -23.83 24.12
C ALA A 95 -17.92 -23.71 22.96
N TRP A 96 -17.78 -24.52 21.91
CA TRP A 96 -18.73 -24.58 20.80
C TRP A 96 -20.03 -25.28 21.19
N VAL A 97 -19.99 -26.36 21.97
CA VAL A 97 -21.19 -27.04 22.51
C VAL A 97 -22.00 -26.08 23.38
N ARG A 98 -21.37 -25.38 24.31
CA ARG A 98 -22.03 -24.35 25.14
C ARG A 98 -22.67 -23.25 24.29
N PHE A 99 -22.00 -22.85 23.22
CA PHE A 99 -22.52 -21.84 22.31
C PHE A 99 -23.71 -22.38 21.49
N LYS A 100 -23.69 -23.63 21.03
CA LYS A 100 -24.83 -24.28 20.37
C LYS A 100 -26.05 -24.34 21.28
N ASN A 101 -25.86 -24.73 22.54
CA ASN A 101 -26.97 -24.73 23.53
C ASN A 101 -27.55 -23.33 23.72
N LYS A 102 -26.71 -22.29 23.70
CA LYS A 102 -27.20 -20.90 23.72
C LYS A 102 -28.06 -20.57 22.48
N LEU A 103 -27.69 -21.04 21.29
CA LEU A 103 -28.50 -20.85 20.09
C LEU A 103 -29.84 -21.58 20.17
N GLU A 104 -29.86 -22.81 20.70
CA GLU A 104 -31.12 -23.55 20.90
C GLU A 104 -32.05 -22.82 21.89
N ILE A 105 -31.52 -22.18 22.94
CA ILE A 105 -32.31 -21.33 23.83
C ILE A 105 -32.86 -20.09 23.11
N LEU A 106 -32.13 -19.51 22.15
CA LEU A 106 -32.65 -18.39 21.36
C LEU A 106 -33.72 -18.85 20.37
N LYS A 107 -33.52 -20.02 19.76
CA LYS A 107 -34.46 -20.67 18.86
C LYS A 107 -35.77 -21.02 19.57
N SER A 108 -35.74 -21.45 20.83
CA SER A 108 -36.96 -21.77 21.60
C SER A 108 -37.76 -20.54 22.06
N LYS A 109 -37.24 -19.32 21.85
CA LYS A 109 -37.90 -18.05 22.22
C LYS A 109 -38.64 -17.38 21.07
N VAL A 110 -38.62 -17.96 19.87
CA VAL A 110 -39.32 -17.42 18.69
C VAL A 110 -40.48 -18.35 18.31
N GLU A 111 -41.48 -17.82 17.60
CA GLU A 111 -42.67 -18.57 17.19
C GLU A 111 -42.37 -19.49 16.01
N ASP A 112 -41.70 -18.95 14.97
CA ASP A 112 -41.25 -19.71 13.80
C ASP A 112 -39.71 -19.77 13.76
N PRO A 113 -39.10 -20.88 14.19
CA PRO A 113 -37.65 -21.07 14.15
C PRO A 113 -37.00 -20.90 12.76
N ILE A 114 -37.77 -21.02 11.68
CA ILE A 114 -37.28 -20.90 10.31
C ILE A 114 -37.38 -19.44 9.86
N LYS A 115 -38.53 -18.78 10.07
CA LYS A 115 -38.82 -17.44 9.53
C LYS A 115 -38.47 -16.30 10.47
N ASP A 116 -38.35 -16.54 11.77
CA ASP A 116 -38.13 -15.47 12.75
C ASP A 116 -36.65 -15.19 13.00
N CYS A 117 -36.34 -13.93 13.29
CA CYS A 117 -34.99 -13.53 13.64
C CYS A 117 -34.64 -13.93 15.07
N TRP A 118 -33.60 -14.76 15.24
CA TRP A 118 -33.07 -15.05 16.56
C TRP A 118 -32.18 -13.90 17.01
N VAL A 119 -32.55 -13.21 18.09
CA VAL A 119 -31.82 -12.05 18.61
C VAL A 119 -31.46 -12.25 20.08
N ASP A 120 -30.18 -12.04 20.41
CA ASP A 120 -29.71 -12.04 21.79
C ASP A 120 -29.88 -10.65 22.43
N ASN A 121 -31.06 -10.40 23.00
CA ASN A 121 -31.40 -9.12 23.64
C ASN A 121 -30.58 -8.81 24.91
N THR A 122 -29.80 -9.77 25.43
CA THR A 122 -28.92 -9.53 26.59
C THR A 122 -27.64 -8.76 26.22
N LYS A 123 -27.39 -8.56 24.92
CA LYS A 123 -26.17 -7.93 24.43
C LYS A 123 -26.47 -6.66 23.64
N GLN A 124 -25.62 -5.66 23.87
CA GLN A 124 -25.67 -4.44 23.07
C GLN A 124 -24.94 -4.64 21.73
N PRO A 125 -25.49 -4.11 20.63
CA PRO A 125 -24.83 -4.13 19.32
C PRO A 125 -23.60 -3.22 19.31
N THR A 126 -22.63 -3.53 18.45
CA THR A 126 -21.50 -2.63 18.16
C THR A 126 -21.97 -1.38 17.43
N LYS A 127 -21.08 -0.38 17.27
CA LYS A 127 -21.33 0.82 16.45
C LYS A 127 -21.81 0.49 15.03
N ASP A 128 -21.36 -0.63 14.46
CA ASP A 128 -21.75 -1.10 13.13
C ASP A 128 -23.08 -1.89 13.09
N GLY A 129 -23.70 -2.12 14.26
CA GLY A 129 -25.00 -2.78 14.43
C GLY A 129 -24.97 -4.29 14.69
N TYR A 130 -23.80 -4.90 14.88
CA TYR A 130 -23.66 -6.36 15.04
C TYR A 130 -23.54 -6.78 16.50
N ILE A 131 -24.08 -7.95 16.85
CA ILE A 131 -23.86 -8.58 18.15
C ILE A 131 -22.56 -9.39 18.13
N ARG A 132 -21.76 -9.32 19.20
CA ARG A 132 -20.52 -10.11 19.36
C ARG A 132 -20.65 -11.17 20.45
N THR A 133 -19.94 -12.27 20.28
CA THR A 133 -19.85 -13.37 21.25
C THR A 133 -18.41 -13.81 21.44
N SER A 134 -18.08 -14.33 22.63
CA SER A 134 -16.75 -14.88 22.92
C SER A 134 -16.84 -16.40 22.91
N ILE A 135 -16.03 -17.05 22.08
CA ILE A 135 -15.94 -18.51 21.99
C ILE A 135 -14.45 -18.85 22.01
N ASN A 136 -14.05 -19.73 22.95
CA ASN A 136 -12.65 -20.11 23.15
C ASN A 136 -11.72 -18.87 23.26
N CYS A 137 -12.12 -17.91 24.11
CA CYS A 137 -11.42 -16.62 24.32
C CYS A 137 -11.28 -15.72 23.08
N LYS A 138 -11.96 -16.01 21.98
CA LYS A 138 -11.95 -15.19 20.76
C LYS A 138 -13.30 -14.50 20.57
N SER A 139 -13.24 -13.19 20.34
CA SER A 139 -14.42 -12.36 20.03
C SER A 139 -14.83 -12.53 18.57
N LEU A 140 -15.99 -13.12 18.32
CA LEU A 140 -16.58 -13.38 17.01
C LEU A 140 -17.93 -12.66 16.85
N GLY A 141 -18.35 -12.40 15.62
CA GLY A 141 -19.72 -11.97 15.35
C GLY A 141 -20.71 -13.09 15.66
N LEU A 142 -21.82 -12.79 16.32
CA LEU A 142 -22.81 -13.79 16.74
C LEU A 142 -23.39 -14.56 15.54
N HIS A 143 -23.73 -13.85 14.47
CA HIS A 143 -24.20 -14.45 13.22
C HIS A 143 -23.16 -15.39 12.60
N ARG A 144 -21.87 -15.02 12.60
CA ARG A 144 -20.79 -15.86 12.06
C ARG A 144 -20.65 -17.14 12.85
N ALA A 145 -20.65 -17.03 14.17
CA ALA A 145 -20.55 -18.19 15.04
C ALA A 145 -21.77 -19.12 14.87
N SER A 146 -22.97 -18.55 14.74
CA SER A 146 -24.19 -19.35 14.47
C SER A 146 -24.09 -20.10 13.14
N TYR A 147 -23.68 -19.42 12.08
CA TYR A 147 -23.47 -20.04 10.76
C TYR A 147 -22.47 -21.20 10.83
N MET A 148 -21.32 -21.00 11.50
CA MET A 148 -20.30 -22.05 11.66
C MET A 148 -20.82 -23.29 12.39
N VAL A 149 -21.65 -23.09 13.44
CA VAL A 149 -22.23 -24.20 14.22
C VAL A 149 -23.24 -25.00 13.40
N TYR A 150 -24.19 -24.33 12.74
CA TYR A 150 -25.29 -25.02 12.04
C TYR A 150 -24.89 -25.58 10.68
N LYS A 151 -23.91 -24.99 10.01
CA LYS A 151 -23.39 -25.52 8.73
C LYS A 151 -22.23 -26.49 8.92
N ASN A 152 -21.74 -26.67 10.15
CA ASN A 152 -20.57 -27.51 10.46
C ASN A 152 -19.34 -27.18 9.59
N MET A 153 -19.09 -25.88 9.36
CA MET A 153 -18.06 -25.40 8.43
C MET A 153 -17.13 -24.39 9.09
N ASN A 154 -15.84 -24.49 8.77
CA ASN A 154 -14.88 -23.42 9.04
C ASN A 154 -14.94 -22.39 7.92
N LEU A 155 -15.26 -21.14 8.28
CA LEU A 155 -15.26 -20.05 7.31
C LEU A 155 -13.85 -19.77 6.80
N CYS A 156 -13.67 -19.79 5.49
CA CYS A 156 -12.45 -19.33 4.85
C CYS A 156 -12.24 -17.83 5.13
N ARG A 157 -10.98 -17.39 5.26
CA ARG A 157 -10.65 -15.98 5.56
C ARG A 157 -11.20 -15.01 4.50
N SER A 158 -11.38 -15.45 3.26
CA SER A 158 -11.88 -14.64 2.14
C SER A 158 -13.41 -14.56 2.06
N LYS A 159 -14.13 -15.31 2.91
CA LYS A 159 -15.59 -15.42 2.89
C LYS A 159 -16.22 -14.63 4.03
N VAL A 160 -17.40 -14.10 3.76
CA VAL A 160 -18.23 -13.34 4.71
C VAL A 160 -19.56 -14.03 4.89
N VAL A 161 -20.18 -13.86 6.06
CA VAL A 161 -21.54 -14.33 6.33
C VAL A 161 -22.48 -13.14 6.19
N ARG A 162 -23.49 -13.27 5.33
CA ARG A 162 -24.41 -12.22 4.92
C ARG A 162 -25.80 -12.49 5.50
N HIS A 163 -26.55 -11.43 5.78
CA HIS A 163 -27.92 -11.51 6.33
C HIS A 163 -28.95 -11.39 5.21
N MET A 164 -29.88 -12.34 5.13
CA MET A 164 -31.01 -12.29 4.19
C MET A 164 -32.25 -11.58 4.75
N CYS A 165 -32.33 -11.47 6.08
CA CYS A 165 -33.45 -10.88 6.82
C CYS A 165 -33.32 -9.36 7.08
N ASN A 166 -32.35 -8.66 6.48
CA ASN A 166 -32.02 -7.24 6.72
C ASN A 166 -31.90 -6.83 8.22
N ASN A 167 -31.64 -7.79 9.12
CA ASN A 167 -31.49 -7.54 10.55
C ASN A 167 -30.08 -7.96 11.00
N LYS A 168 -29.19 -6.98 11.22
CA LYS A 168 -27.79 -7.22 11.63
C LYS A 168 -27.63 -7.93 12.98
N LYS A 169 -28.67 -7.89 13.83
CA LYS A 169 -28.68 -8.56 15.15
C LYS A 169 -29.08 -10.03 15.06
N CYS A 170 -29.69 -10.44 13.95
CA CYS A 170 -30.16 -11.80 13.74
C CYS A 170 -29.00 -12.81 13.70
N CYS A 171 -29.18 -13.95 14.36
CA CYS A 171 -28.29 -15.10 14.29
C CYS A 171 -29.01 -16.39 13.87
N ASN A 172 -30.20 -16.31 13.29
CA ASN A 172 -30.89 -17.48 12.72
C ASN A 172 -30.09 -18.02 11.52
N PRO A 173 -29.60 -19.26 11.53
CA PRO A 173 -28.82 -19.84 10.43
C PRO A 173 -29.57 -19.91 9.09
N ASN A 174 -30.89 -19.96 9.08
CA ASN A 174 -31.71 -19.93 7.85
C ASN A 174 -31.73 -18.54 7.20
N HIS A 175 -31.39 -17.50 7.95
CA HIS A 175 -31.29 -16.13 7.46
C HIS A 175 -29.86 -15.73 7.11
N LEU A 176 -28.93 -16.69 7.10
CA LEU A 176 -27.50 -16.46 6.92
C LEU A 176 -26.97 -17.25 5.74
N GLU A 177 -26.17 -16.59 4.90
CA GLU A 177 -25.56 -17.19 3.73
C GLU A 177 -24.07 -16.84 3.64
N GLU A 178 -23.24 -17.77 3.22
CA GLU A 178 -21.85 -17.47 2.88
C GLU A 178 -21.79 -16.69 1.56
N GLY A 179 -20.87 -15.72 1.48
CA GLY A 179 -20.60 -15.02 0.23
C GLY A 179 -19.25 -14.36 0.19
N THR A 180 -19.03 -13.62 -0.89
CA THR A 180 -17.87 -12.78 -1.11
C THR A 180 -18.11 -11.36 -0.58
N VAL A 181 -17.03 -10.61 -0.40
CA VAL A 181 -17.11 -9.18 -0.07
C VAL A 181 -17.92 -8.41 -1.13
N LYS A 182 -17.82 -8.81 -2.41
CA LYS A 182 -18.60 -8.24 -3.51
C LYS A 182 -20.10 -8.46 -3.30
N GLN A 183 -20.53 -9.70 -3.04
CA GLN A 183 -21.93 -10.02 -2.78
C GLN A 183 -22.48 -9.30 -1.53
N ASN A 184 -21.68 -9.19 -0.47
CA ASN A 184 -22.09 -8.41 0.71
C ASN A 184 -22.26 -6.91 0.39
N SER A 185 -21.46 -6.36 -0.52
CA SER A 185 -21.67 -4.99 -1.00
C SER A 185 -22.90 -4.86 -1.91
N GLU A 186 -23.26 -5.91 -2.66
CA GLU A 186 -24.48 -5.95 -3.46
C GLU A 186 -25.72 -6.01 -2.56
N ASP A 187 -25.69 -6.78 -1.47
CA ASP A 187 -26.76 -6.81 -0.46
C ASP A 187 -26.95 -5.43 0.19
N MET A 188 -25.86 -4.72 0.49
CA MET A 188 -25.91 -3.35 1.00
C MET A 188 -26.63 -2.39 0.02
N LEU A 189 -26.46 -2.59 -1.29
CA LEU A 189 -27.19 -1.85 -2.32
C LEU A 189 -28.66 -2.24 -2.36
N LYS A 190 -28.96 -3.56 -2.38
CA LYS A 190 -30.33 -4.09 -2.39
C LYS A 190 -31.15 -3.64 -1.19
N HIS A 191 -30.54 -3.62 -0.01
CA HIS A 191 -31.18 -3.18 1.23
C HIS A 191 -31.17 -1.66 1.43
N GLY A 192 -30.61 -0.88 0.48
CA GLY A 192 -30.60 0.59 0.57
C GLY A 192 -29.78 1.16 1.73
N THR A 193 -28.88 0.37 2.32
CA THR A 193 -28.09 0.77 3.49
C THR A 193 -26.77 1.45 3.13
N ARG A 194 -26.46 1.56 1.83
CA ARG A 194 -25.27 2.26 1.34
C ARG A 194 -25.41 3.77 1.55
N LEU A 195 -24.51 4.33 2.36
CA LEU A 195 -24.40 5.78 2.53
C LEU A 195 -23.73 6.39 1.29
N LEU A 196 -24.48 7.22 0.55
CA LEU A 196 -24.04 7.85 -0.70
C LEU A 196 -24.31 9.36 -0.65
N GLY A 197 -23.43 10.14 -1.29
CA GLY A 197 -23.59 11.58 -1.41
C GLY A 197 -23.75 12.24 -0.04
N GLU A 198 -24.79 13.05 0.11
CA GLU A 198 -25.11 13.77 1.35
C GLU A 198 -25.39 12.85 2.56
N LYS A 199 -25.80 11.59 2.34
CA LYS A 199 -26.01 10.62 3.43
C LYS A 199 -24.70 10.15 4.07
N HIS A 200 -23.56 10.42 3.45
CA HIS A 200 -22.26 10.06 4.00
C HIS A 200 -21.86 11.05 5.10
N PRO A 201 -21.42 10.60 6.30
CA PRO A 201 -21.15 11.48 7.45
C PRO A 201 -20.14 12.61 7.17
N ASN A 202 -19.18 12.37 6.28
CA ASN A 202 -18.17 13.36 5.88
C ASN A 202 -18.56 14.21 4.65
N SER A 203 -19.77 14.05 4.10
CA SER A 203 -20.19 14.83 2.94
C SER A 203 -20.58 16.24 3.38
N LYS A 204 -19.91 17.24 2.79
CA LYS A 204 -20.25 18.66 2.95
C LYS A 204 -21.10 19.20 1.81
N ILE A 205 -21.37 18.38 0.80
CA ILE A 205 -22.09 18.77 -0.42
C ILE A 205 -23.48 18.14 -0.36
N SER A 206 -24.51 18.98 -0.43
CA SER A 206 -25.91 18.54 -0.50
C SER A 206 -26.24 17.99 -1.88
N ARG A 207 -27.32 17.21 -1.98
CA ARG A 207 -27.85 16.71 -3.25
C ARG A 207 -28.15 17.84 -4.22
N GLU A 208 -28.77 18.92 -3.74
CA GLU A 208 -29.12 20.08 -4.57
C GLU A 208 -27.88 20.79 -5.12
N LEU A 209 -26.87 21.02 -4.28
CA LEU A 209 -25.62 21.65 -4.71
C LEU A 209 -24.88 20.77 -5.72
N ALA A 210 -24.88 19.45 -5.51
CA ALA A 210 -24.32 18.52 -6.49
C ALA A 210 -25.02 18.64 -7.85
N LEU A 211 -26.37 18.70 -7.90
CA LEU A 211 -27.14 18.89 -9.14
C LEU A 211 -26.77 20.20 -9.87
N LYS A 212 -26.62 21.31 -9.13
CA LYS A 212 -26.17 22.59 -9.69
C LYS A 212 -24.77 22.48 -10.32
N ILE A 213 -23.85 21.81 -9.64
CA ILE A 213 -22.48 21.57 -10.17
C ILE A 213 -22.53 20.73 -11.45
N ILE A 214 -23.39 19.72 -11.50
CA ILE A 214 -23.55 18.83 -12.67
C ILE A 214 -24.06 19.61 -13.87
N ALA A 215 -25.12 20.40 -13.69
CA ALA A 215 -25.70 21.24 -14.73
C ALA A 215 -24.72 22.32 -15.23
N SER A 216 -23.79 22.78 -14.39
CA SER A 216 -22.81 23.81 -14.75
C SER A 216 -21.69 23.33 -15.68
N LYS A 217 -21.65 22.05 -16.05
CA LYS A 217 -20.52 21.45 -16.80
C LYS A 217 -20.22 22.19 -18.11
N ASP A 218 -21.26 22.59 -18.83
CA ASP A 218 -21.16 23.13 -20.19
C ASP A 218 -21.23 24.66 -20.27
N ASN A 219 -21.26 25.35 -19.12
CA ASN A 219 -21.43 26.81 -19.04
C ASN A 219 -20.13 27.60 -19.34
N GLY A 220 -19.08 26.96 -19.87
CA GLY A 220 -17.79 27.61 -20.19
C GLY A 220 -16.94 28.04 -18.98
N MET A 221 -17.46 28.00 -17.75
CA MET A 221 -16.72 28.35 -16.55
C MET A 221 -15.58 27.36 -16.28
N THR A 222 -14.43 27.90 -15.89
CA THR A 222 -13.31 27.12 -15.37
C THR A 222 -13.66 26.51 -14.01
N ARG A 223 -12.98 25.42 -13.63
CA ARG A 223 -13.18 24.80 -12.31
C ARG A 223 -12.84 25.71 -11.14
N LYS A 224 -11.97 26.70 -11.35
CA LYS A 224 -11.61 27.70 -10.33
C LYS A 224 -12.80 28.63 -10.09
N GLU A 225 -13.38 29.17 -11.15
CA GLU A 225 -14.57 30.03 -11.06
C GLU A 225 -15.76 29.27 -10.47
N LYS A 226 -15.97 28.01 -10.86
CA LYS A 226 -16.99 27.15 -10.22
C LYS A 226 -16.73 26.93 -8.74
N SER A 227 -15.46 26.81 -8.34
CA SER A 227 -15.08 26.63 -6.94
C SER A 227 -15.44 27.82 -6.08
N GLU A 228 -15.15 29.03 -6.58
CA GLU A 228 -15.52 30.30 -5.95
C GLU A 228 -17.04 30.49 -5.94
N HIS A 229 -17.71 30.23 -7.06
CA HIS A 229 -19.16 30.39 -7.18
C HIS A 229 -19.96 29.44 -6.28
N PHE A 230 -19.59 28.16 -6.21
CA PHE A 230 -20.32 27.16 -5.42
C PHE A 230 -19.80 26.99 -3.99
N GLY A 231 -18.70 27.65 -3.60
CA GLY A 231 -18.10 27.52 -2.27
C GLY A 231 -17.56 26.11 -1.96
N VAL A 232 -17.20 25.35 -3.01
CA VAL A 232 -16.76 23.95 -2.92
C VAL A 232 -15.39 23.81 -3.56
N SER A 233 -14.51 22.98 -3.02
CA SER A 233 -13.16 22.80 -3.60
C SER A 233 -13.21 22.39 -5.09
N ALA A 234 -12.32 22.96 -5.91
CA ALA A 234 -12.18 22.61 -7.32
C ALA A 234 -11.99 21.09 -7.55
N ARG A 235 -11.38 20.38 -6.58
CA ARG A 235 -11.23 18.92 -6.64
C ARG A 235 -12.54 18.17 -6.40
N SER A 236 -13.40 18.64 -5.50
CA SER A 236 -14.73 18.06 -5.31
C SER A 236 -15.60 18.28 -6.55
N ILE A 237 -15.54 19.48 -7.15
CA ILE A 237 -16.22 19.78 -8.43
C ILE A 237 -15.73 18.84 -9.52
N GLN A 238 -14.41 18.72 -9.70
CA GLN A 238 -13.83 17.78 -10.67
C GLN A 238 -14.40 16.37 -10.48
N ARG A 239 -14.37 15.84 -9.24
CA ARG A 239 -14.86 14.49 -8.92
C ARG A 239 -16.35 14.29 -9.21
N ILE A 240 -17.16 15.33 -9.06
CA ILE A 240 -18.57 15.30 -9.45
C ILE A 240 -18.67 15.28 -10.97
N GLU A 241 -18.00 16.19 -11.67
CA GLU A 241 -18.02 16.28 -13.14
C GLU A 241 -17.51 15.01 -13.85
N ILE A 242 -16.49 14.34 -13.31
CA ILE A 242 -15.87 13.13 -13.90
C ILE A 242 -16.45 11.83 -13.38
N PHE A 243 -17.64 11.85 -12.77
CA PHE A 243 -18.36 10.64 -12.33
C PHE A 243 -17.62 9.81 -11.27
N GLU A 244 -16.74 10.42 -10.47
CA GLU A 244 -16.08 9.77 -9.32
C GLU A 244 -16.92 9.87 -8.04
N SER A 245 -17.79 10.87 -7.94
CA SER A 245 -18.67 11.10 -6.79
C SER A 245 -20.08 11.50 -7.24
N PHE A 246 -21.07 11.30 -6.38
CA PHE A 246 -22.49 11.55 -6.69
C PHE A 246 -22.99 10.84 -7.97
N ARG A 247 -22.42 9.67 -8.31
CA ARG A 247 -22.81 8.85 -9.47
C ARG A 247 -24.30 8.47 -9.50
N HIS A 248 -24.91 8.33 -8.33
CA HIS A 248 -26.33 8.00 -8.18
C HIS A 248 -27.28 9.13 -8.61
N LEU A 249 -26.75 10.32 -8.89
CA LEU A 249 -27.50 11.45 -9.46
C LEU A 249 -27.40 11.52 -10.99
N ARG A 250 -26.84 10.50 -11.65
CA ARG A 250 -26.72 10.44 -13.12
C ARG A 250 -27.74 9.50 -13.72
N THR A 251 -28.08 9.74 -14.97
CA THR A 251 -28.86 8.79 -15.77
C THR A 251 -27.98 7.60 -16.14
N LYS A 252 -28.63 6.52 -16.59
CA LYS A 252 -27.92 5.30 -17.02
C LYS A 252 -27.06 5.57 -18.25
N GLU A 253 -27.60 6.36 -19.18
CA GLU A 253 -26.96 6.76 -20.43
C GLU A 253 -25.65 7.51 -20.17
N GLU A 254 -25.66 8.50 -19.26
CA GLU A 254 -24.45 9.26 -18.90
C GLU A 254 -23.36 8.36 -18.29
N LEU A 255 -23.74 7.36 -17.50
CA LEU A 255 -22.81 6.42 -16.88
C LEU A 255 -22.22 5.44 -17.91
N ASP A 256 -23.04 4.96 -18.84
CA ASP A 256 -22.61 4.05 -19.90
C ASP A 256 -21.66 4.74 -20.89
N GLU A 257 -21.91 6.01 -21.22
CA GLU A 257 -21.02 6.84 -22.03
C GLU A 257 -19.65 7.03 -21.33
N TYR A 258 -19.67 7.37 -20.03
CA TYR A 258 -18.45 7.53 -19.23
C TYR A 258 -17.61 6.25 -19.18
N GLU A 259 -18.23 5.09 -18.91
CA GLU A 259 -17.50 3.82 -18.84
C GLU A 259 -16.94 3.43 -20.22
N THR A 260 -17.64 3.74 -21.31
CA THR A 260 -17.15 3.55 -22.68
C THR A 260 -15.90 4.40 -22.94
N HIS A 261 -15.95 5.70 -22.68
CA HIS A 261 -14.80 6.59 -22.82
C HIS A 261 -13.61 6.16 -21.95
N LYS A 262 -13.87 5.71 -20.73
CA LYS A 262 -12.83 5.20 -19.83
C LYS A 262 -12.16 3.94 -20.37
N ARG A 263 -12.92 2.99 -20.94
CA ARG A 263 -12.37 1.79 -21.59
C ARG A 263 -11.50 2.16 -22.78
N ILE A 264 -11.98 3.05 -23.66
CA ILE A 264 -11.21 3.55 -24.80
C ILE A 264 -9.89 4.19 -24.36
N HIS A 265 -9.93 5.03 -23.32
CA HIS A 265 -8.71 5.64 -22.77
C HIS A 265 -7.71 4.62 -22.25
N ILE A 266 -8.17 3.59 -21.51
CA ILE A 266 -7.32 2.51 -21.00
C ILE A 266 -6.69 1.73 -22.15
N VAL A 267 -7.49 1.38 -23.15
CA VAL A 267 -7.05 0.66 -24.35
C VAL A 267 -6.01 1.50 -25.12
N ASN A 268 -6.27 2.77 -25.40
CA ASN A 268 -5.32 3.67 -26.05
C ASN A 268 -4.01 3.83 -25.28
N LYS A 269 -4.08 3.85 -23.94
CA LYS A 269 -2.89 3.90 -23.08
C LYS A 269 -2.08 2.60 -23.10
N GLN A 270 -2.73 1.46 -23.32
CA GLN A 270 -2.09 0.15 -23.46
C GLN A 270 -1.54 -0.09 -24.86
N ILE A 271 -2.18 0.46 -25.91
CA ILE A 271 -1.81 0.25 -27.32
C ILE A 271 -0.50 0.98 -27.68
N LYS A 272 -0.29 2.22 -27.23
CA LYS A 272 0.94 2.95 -27.58
C LYS A 272 2.13 2.44 -26.76
N SER A 273 3.06 1.76 -27.41
CA SER A 273 4.31 1.32 -26.81
C SER A 273 5.12 2.52 -26.29
N PHE A 274 6.14 2.27 -25.47
CA PHE A 274 7.07 3.34 -25.08
C PHE A 274 7.73 3.99 -26.31
N LYS A 275 8.04 3.18 -27.34
CA LYS A 275 8.63 3.64 -28.59
C LYS A 275 7.70 4.57 -29.37
N ASP A 276 6.43 4.20 -29.55
CA ASP A 276 5.46 5.02 -30.30
C ASP A 276 5.28 6.42 -29.67
N ARG A 277 5.24 6.48 -28.34
CA ARG A 277 5.12 7.76 -27.61
C ARG A 277 6.35 8.64 -27.77
N ILE A 278 7.52 8.03 -27.87
CA ILE A 278 8.80 8.73 -28.07
C ILE A 278 8.90 9.22 -29.52
N ASP A 279 8.50 8.40 -30.50
CA ASP A 279 8.47 8.75 -31.92
C ASP A 279 7.51 9.91 -32.21
N ASP A 280 6.28 9.86 -31.68
CA ASP A 280 5.31 10.95 -31.77
C ASP A 280 5.88 12.26 -31.19
N LYS A 281 6.58 12.15 -30.05
CA LYS A 281 7.19 13.30 -29.38
C LYS A 281 8.34 13.87 -30.21
N TYR A 282 9.21 13.04 -30.79
CA TYR A 282 10.32 13.48 -31.62
C TYR A 282 9.83 14.13 -32.93
N LYS A 283 8.80 13.57 -33.58
CA LYS A 283 8.16 14.18 -34.75
C LYS A 283 7.59 15.57 -34.47
N LEU A 284 6.95 15.75 -33.31
CA LEU A 284 6.47 17.06 -32.86
C LEU A 284 7.61 18.06 -32.62
N LEU A 285 8.74 17.60 -32.08
CA LEU A 285 9.91 18.46 -31.88
C LEU A 285 10.53 18.87 -33.22
N LEU A 286 10.62 17.93 -34.17
CA LEU A 286 11.10 18.20 -35.53
C LEU A 286 10.22 19.23 -36.25
N SER A 287 8.90 19.22 -36.07
CA SER A 287 8.01 20.21 -36.69
C SER A 287 8.13 21.61 -36.09
N GLN A 288 8.73 21.74 -34.90
CA GLN A 288 8.93 22.99 -34.17
C GLN A 288 10.39 23.49 -34.22
N LYS A 289 11.28 22.74 -34.89
CA LYS A 289 12.71 23.06 -34.96
C LYS A 289 12.97 24.36 -35.72
N THR A 290 13.97 25.11 -35.29
CA THR A 290 14.51 26.29 -35.99
C THR A 290 15.97 26.06 -36.32
N LEU A 291 16.43 26.49 -37.50
CA LEU A 291 17.79 26.30 -37.98
C LEU A 291 18.64 27.53 -37.63
N TYR A 292 19.87 27.30 -37.19
CA TYR A 292 20.84 28.33 -36.85
C TYR A 292 22.17 28.06 -37.56
N PRO A 293 22.93 29.11 -37.91
CA PRO A 293 24.28 28.95 -38.48
C PRO A 293 25.15 28.06 -37.59
N ASN A 294 25.92 27.20 -38.22
CA ASN A 294 26.87 26.36 -37.51
C ASN A 294 28.03 27.23 -36.98
N VAL A 295 28.24 27.20 -35.66
CA VAL A 295 29.31 27.93 -34.96
C VAL A 295 30.44 27.00 -34.50
N SER A 296 30.45 25.76 -35.01
CA SER A 296 31.49 24.77 -34.74
C SER A 296 32.86 25.29 -35.20
N LYS A 297 33.87 25.10 -34.36
CA LYS A 297 35.29 25.24 -34.74
C LYS A 297 35.89 23.93 -35.28
N ASP A 298 35.04 22.93 -35.48
CA ASP A 298 35.39 21.63 -36.01
C ASP A 298 34.90 21.53 -37.46
N ASP A 299 35.84 21.53 -38.40
CA ASP A 299 35.59 21.54 -39.85
C ASP A 299 34.87 20.27 -40.33
N SER A 300 34.83 19.21 -39.52
CA SER A 300 34.08 17.98 -39.82
C SER A 300 32.56 18.14 -39.68
N ILE A 301 32.09 19.21 -39.03
CA ILE A 301 30.67 19.49 -38.82
C ILE A 301 30.24 20.54 -39.83
N THR A 302 29.48 20.12 -40.85
CA THR A 302 29.02 21.02 -41.93
C THR A 302 27.53 21.36 -41.84
N SER A 303 26.76 20.62 -41.04
CA SER A 303 25.32 20.80 -40.90
C SER A 303 24.94 21.92 -39.91
N GLU A 304 23.76 22.54 -40.11
CA GLU A 304 23.24 23.62 -39.28
C GLU A 304 22.85 23.16 -37.86
N CYS A 305 22.92 24.08 -36.90
CA CYS A 305 22.47 23.84 -35.52
C CYS A 305 20.93 23.83 -35.45
N TRP A 306 20.35 22.99 -34.60
CA TRP A 306 18.89 22.97 -34.34
C TRP A 306 18.57 23.66 -33.02
N GLY A 307 17.71 24.68 -33.05
CA GLY A 307 17.18 25.35 -31.86
C GLY A 307 15.65 25.48 -31.90
N TRP A 308 15.10 26.53 -31.25
CA TRP A 308 13.67 26.72 -31.01
C TRP A 308 13.15 28.07 -31.48
N LYS A 309 11.88 28.09 -31.93
CA LYS A 309 11.24 29.26 -32.56
C LYS A 309 11.01 30.45 -31.61
N ASP A 310 10.98 30.23 -30.29
CA ASP A 310 10.77 31.28 -29.28
C ASP A 310 11.97 31.48 -28.34
N LYS A 311 12.53 32.69 -28.32
CA LYS A 311 13.68 33.10 -27.50
C LYS A 311 13.43 33.14 -25.97
N LYS A 312 12.20 32.83 -25.50
CA LYS A 312 11.82 32.93 -24.07
C LYS A 312 12.05 31.66 -23.23
N LEU A 313 12.78 30.67 -23.75
CA LEU A 313 13.03 29.40 -23.08
C LEU A 313 14.55 29.18 -22.93
N ASP A 314 15.05 29.41 -21.72
CA ASP A 314 16.45 29.34 -21.30
C ASP A 314 17.18 28.04 -21.69
N GLU A 315 18.52 28.13 -21.67
CA GLU A 315 19.59 27.26 -22.21
C GLU A 315 19.61 25.76 -21.85
N TYR A 316 18.55 25.17 -21.28
CA TYR A 316 18.52 23.74 -20.94
C TYR A 316 17.19 23.03 -21.17
N ASN A 317 16.30 23.55 -22.03
CA ASN A 317 15.01 22.96 -22.47
C ASN A 317 14.83 21.48 -22.06
N ARG A 318 14.11 21.22 -20.97
CA ARG A 318 13.96 19.86 -20.41
C ARG A 318 12.63 19.24 -20.82
N ILE A 319 12.67 18.01 -21.31
CA ILE A 319 11.50 17.20 -21.63
C ILE A 319 11.18 16.28 -20.45
N ALA A 320 9.93 16.33 -19.98
CA ALA A 320 9.40 15.36 -19.04
C ALA A 320 9.07 14.05 -19.77
N LEU A 321 9.77 12.97 -19.42
CA LEU A 321 9.47 11.62 -19.89
C LEU A 321 8.86 10.77 -18.79
N GLN A 322 7.83 10.01 -19.16
CA GLN A 322 7.20 9.01 -18.31
C GLN A 322 7.60 7.60 -18.77
N LYS A 323 8.64 7.04 -18.14
CA LYS A 323 8.97 5.61 -18.24
C LYS A 323 7.90 4.83 -17.46
N SER A 324 6.90 4.31 -18.19
CA SER A 324 5.80 3.45 -17.71
C SER A 324 4.87 4.03 -16.62
N ASN A 325 3.91 3.23 -16.13
CA ASN A 325 2.86 3.58 -15.14
C ASN A 325 3.37 4.07 -13.77
N LYS A 326 4.67 4.36 -13.62
CA LYS A 326 5.22 4.96 -12.40
C LYS A 326 4.85 6.45 -12.33
N HIS A 327 4.54 6.91 -11.13
CA HIS A 327 4.12 8.30 -10.85
C HIS A 327 5.26 9.31 -10.92
N SER A 328 6.50 8.90 -11.22
CA SER A 328 7.67 9.76 -11.33
C SER A 328 7.95 10.14 -12.79
N ARG A 329 7.77 11.41 -13.15
CA ARG A 329 8.26 11.96 -14.43
C ARG A 329 9.75 12.28 -14.29
N LYS A 330 10.60 11.75 -15.17
CA LYS A 330 12.02 12.12 -15.21
C LYS A 330 12.21 13.22 -16.24
N SER A 331 12.75 14.36 -15.81
CA SER A 331 13.03 15.52 -16.66
C SER A 331 14.45 15.40 -17.25
N ILE A 332 14.56 15.29 -18.57
CA ILE A 332 15.85 15.19 -19.28
C ILE A 332 16.05 16.37 -20.24
N PRO A 333 17.28 16.89 -20.41
CA PRO A 333 17.56 17.94 -21.41
C PRO A 333 17.22 17.50 -22.84
N LEU A 334 16.83 18.44 -23.69
CA LEU A 334 16.42 18.18 -25.07
C LEU A 334 17.55 17.63 -25.94
N HIS A 335 18.78 18.15 -25.83
CA HIS A 335 19.93 17.57 -26.54
C HIS A 335 20.13 16.10 -26.14
N ALA A 336 20.02 15.79 -24.83
CA ALA A 336 20.12 14.43 -24.36
C ALA A 336 18.95 13.55 -24.85
N PHE A 337 17.73 14.09 -24.96
CA PHE A 337 16.61 13.40 -25.59
C PHE A 337 16.90 13.07 -27.06
N SER A 338 17.40 14.05 -27.81
CA SER A 338 17.72 13.92 -29.24
C SER A 338 18.81 12.88 -29.50
N TRP A 339 19.91 12.93 -28.73
CA TRP A 339 20.97 11.93 -28.81
C TRP A 339 20.48 10.52 -28.47
N ARG A 340 19.68 10.37 -27.40
CA ARG A 340 19.10 9.06 -27.01
C ARG A 340 18.20 8.50 -28.10
N TYR A 341 17.42 9.35 -28.75
CA TYR A 341 16.54 8.97 -29.86
C TYR A 341 17.33 8.47 -31.06
N ALA A 342 18.30 9.27 -31.54
CA ALA A 342 19.11 8.93 -32.71
C ALA A 342 19.97 7.68 -32.52
N ASN A 343 20.46 7.45 -31.29
CA ASN A 343 21.29 6.29 -30.96
C ASN A 343 20.50 5.09 -30.43
N ASN A 344 19.16 5.19 -30.36
CA ASN A 344 18.27 4.19 -29.75
C ASN A 344 18.73 3.74 -28.34
N ASN A 345 19.35 4.64 -27.56
CA ASN A 345 19.95 4.34 -26.26
C ASN A 345 19.20 5.05 -25.13
N TRP A 346 18.24 4.34 -24.51
CA TRP A 346 17.33 4.91 -23.52
C TRP A 346 17.60 4.51 -22.06
N ASP A 347 18.36 3.44 -21.85
CA ASP A 347 18.55 2.80 -20.56
C ASP A 347 19.94 3.08 -19.93
N ASP A 348 20.97 3.35 -20.73
CA ASP A 348 22.35 3.21 -20.25
C ASP A 348 23.27 4.38 -20.64
N ILE A 349 23.06 5.54 -20.01
CA ILE A 349 24.11 6.56 -19.93
C ILE A 349 24.84 6.39 -18.59
N PRO A 350 26.12 5.98 -18.58
CA PRO A 350 26.88 5.86 -17.35
C PRO A 350 26.90 7.20 -16.59
N LYS A 351 26.84 7.17 -15.26
CA LYS A 351 26.83 8.39 -14.42
C LYS A 351 28.06 9.30 -14.64
N THR A 352 29.14 8.73 -15.17
CA THR A 352 30.41 9.39 -15.50
C THR A 352 30.39 10.13 -16.85
N HIS A 353 29.34 9.92 -17.67
CA HIS A 353 29.22 10.48 -19.01
C HIS A 353 28.07 11.48 -19.11
N ASN A 354 28.24 12.46 -19.99
CA ASN A 354 27.22 13.42 -20.39
C ASN A 354 27.08 13.41 -21.91
N VAL A 355 25.90 13.79 -22.39
CA VAL A 355 25.73 14.13 -23.81
C VAL A 355 26.30 15.54 -23.98
N CYS A 356 27.33 15.65 -24.82
CA CYS A 356 28.13 16.86 -25.03
C CYS A 356 27.89 17.38 -26.45
N HIS A 357 28.06 18.69 -26.64
CA HIS A 357 27.93 19.33 -27.95
C HIS A 357 29.30 19.43 -28.60
N ASN A 358 29.38 19.08 -29.89
CA ASN A 358 30.59 19.26 -30.69
C ASN A 358 30.64 20.65 -31.35
N CYS A 359 29.49 21.33 -31.44
CA CYS A 359 29.37 22.61 -32.16
C CYS A 359 29.57 23.85 -31.27
N GLY A 360 29.74 23.68 -29.95
CA GLY A 360 29.88 24.80 -29.01
C GLY A 360 28.60 25.60 -28.72
N ASN A 361 27.46 25.28 -29.36
CA ASN A 361 26.16 25.90 -29.09
C ASN A 361 25.37 25.08 -28.05
N ALA A 362 25.19 25.62 -26.84
CA ALA A 362 24.53 24.95 -25.72
C ALA A 362 23.02 24.66 -25.95
N GLY A 363 22.38 25.42 -26.84
CA GLY A 363 20.98 25.23 -27.22
C GLY A 363 20.77 24.24 -28.37
N CYS A 364 21.85 23.74 -28.99
CA CYS A 364 21.75 22.85 -30.15
C CYS A 364 21.25 21.47 -29.74
N TRP A 365 20.23 20.97 -30.43
CA TRP A 365 19.74 19.60 -30.23
C TRP A 365 19.79 18.75 -31.50
N ASN A 366 20.59 19.15 -32.50
CA ASN A 366 20.87 18.35 -33.68
C ASN A 366 21.65 17.08 -33.28
N PRO A 367 21.13 15.86 -33.48
CA PRO A 367 21.84 14.62 -33.13
C PRO A 367 23.27 14.52 -33.67
N ASP A 368 23.51 15.04 -34.87
CA ASP A 368 24.82 14.99 -35.54
C ASP A 368 25.88 15.84 -34.81
N HIS A 369 25.42 16.78 -33.99
CA HIS A 369 26.29 17.68 -33.21
C HIS A 369 26.47 17.20 -31.78
N LEU A 370 25.97 16.01 -31.43
CA LEU A 370 25.95 15.49 -30.08
C LEU A 370 26.74 14.20 -29.96
N ARG A 371 27.52 14.07 -28.90
CA ARG A 371 28.26 12.84 -28.58
C ARG A 371 28.15 12.49 -27.11
N LEU A 372 28.37 11.22 -26.78
CA LEU A 372 28.52 10.79 -25.39
C LEU A 372 29.99 10.87 -24.99
N ASP A 373 30.29 11.64 -23.94
CA ASP A 373 31.67 11.83 -23.49
C ASP A 373 31.76 11.94 -21.96
N THR A 374 32.96 11.77 -21.43
CA THR A 374 33.23 11.93 -20.01
C THR A 374 33.18 13.41 -19.61
N ARG A 375 32.85 13.67 -18.33
CA ARG A 375 32.88 15.03 -17.79
C ARG A 375 34.23 15.72 -17.97
N LYS A 376 35.33 14.97 -17.89
CA LYS A 376 36.69 15.48 -18.06
C LYS A 376 36.91 16.03 -19.48
N ASN A 377 36.49 15.29 -20.49
CA ASN A 377 36.64 15.70 -21.89
C ASN A 377 35.68 16.84 -22.25
N ASN A 378 34.46 16.85 -21.70
CA ASN A 378 33.54 17.98 -21.89
C ASN A 378 34.11 19.32 -21.38
N ILE A 379 34.89 19.30 -20.30
CA ILE A 379 35.58 20.51 -19.79
C ILE A 379 36.69 20.94 -20.75
N LEU A 380 37.45 19.99 -21.32
CA LEU A 380 38.48 20.28 -22.33
C LEU A 380 37.86 20.89 -23.60
N ASP A 381 36.68 20.43 -24.00
CA ASP A 381 35.93 20.99 -25.13
C ASP A 381 35.52 22.44 -24.89
N GLN A 382 35.11 22.81 -23.68
CA GLN A 382 34.81 24.22 -23.38
C GLN A 382 36.04 25.11 -23.62
N HIS A 383 37.25 24.61 -23.34
CA HIS A 383 38.49 25.31 -23.67
C HIS A 383 38.71 25.40 -25.19
N LYS A 384 38.49 24.32 -25.96
CA LYS A 384 38.59 24.32 -27.45
C LYS A 384 37.63 25.34 -28.08
N HIS A 385 36.40 25.38 -27.59
CA HIS A 385 35.37 26.28 -28.12
C HIS A 385 35.46 27.71 -27.55
N GLY A 386 36.29 27.97 -26.54
CA GLY A 386 36.46 29.29 -25.94
C GLY A 386 35.26 29.74 -25.11
N THR A 387 34.44 28.80 -24.62
CA THR A 387 33.21 29.06 -23.85
C THR A 387 33.41 28.95 -22.34
N VAL A 388 34.66 28.81 -21.88
CA VAL A 388 34.99 28.83 -20.45
C VAL A 388 34.84 30.25 -19.93
N ASN A 389 33.84 30.48 -19.07
CA ASN A 389 33.66 31.75 -18.39
C ASN A 389 34.75 31.92 -17.31
N THR A 390 35.91 32.38 -17.72
CA THR A 390 37.03 32.69 -16.83
C THR A 390 36.99 34.18 -16.50
N LYS A 391 37.23 34.51 -15.23
CA LYS A 391 37.22 35.90 -14.75
C LYS A 391 38.33 36.77 -15.39
N TYR A 392 39.35 36.16 -15.98
CA TYR A 392 40.51 36.82 -16.55
C TYR A 392 40.78 36.25 -17.94
N THR A 393 41.19 37.08 -18.90
CA THR A 393 41.54 36.62 -20.25
C THR A 393 42.93 35.98 -20.28
N GLU A 394 43.21 35.14 -21.29
CA GLU A 394 44.54 34.57 -21.49
C GLU A 394 45.62 35.66 -21.60
N ASP A 395 45.32 36.78 -22.27
CA ASP A 395 46.24 37.91 -22.41
C ASP A 395 46.54 38.62 -21.08
N GLN A 396 45.52 38.79 -20.23
CA GLN A 396 45.72 39.36 -18.88
C GLN A 396 46.63 38.46 -18.04
N VAL A 397 46.43 37.14 -18.11
CA VAL A 397 47.25 36.17 -17.40
C VAL A 397 48.67 36.12 -17.95
N ARG A 398 48.83 36.22 -19.27
CA ARG A 398 50.14 36.25 -19.94
C ARG A 398 50.95 37.47 -19.52
N LYS A 399 50.37 38.67 -19.59
CA LYS A 399 50.99 39.93 -19.15
C LYS A 399 51.38 39.90 -17.67
N PHE A 400 50.52 39.35 -16.82
CA PHE A 400 50.85 39.18 -15.40
C PHE A 400 52.05 38.23 -15.20
N LYS A 401 52.10 37.09 -15.91
CA LYS A 401 53.22 36.15 -15.81
C LYS A 401 54.53 36.76 -16.30
N GLU A 402 54.50 37.51 -17.39
CA GLU A 402 55.66 38.21 -17.93
C GLU A 402 56.19 39.25 -16.94
N GLU A 403 55.33 40.10 -16.39
CA GLU A 403 55.74 41.10 -15.40
C GLU A 403 56.18 40.46 -14.07
N TYR A 404 55.57 39.33 -13.68
CA TYR A 404 55.99 38.59 -12.49
C TYR A 404 57.41 38.02 -12.61
N LEU A 405 57.86 37.65 -13.81
CA LEU A 405 59.20 37.13 -14.06
C LEU A 405 60.28 38.21 -13.98
N ILE A 406 59.97 39.44 -14.40
CA ILE A 406 60.94 40.55 -14.49
C ILE A 406 60.83 41.57 -13.35
N LYS A 407 59.86 41.40 -12.44
CA LYS A 407 59.65 42.35 -11.33
C LYS A 407 60.86 42.41 -10.40
N ASP A 408 61.09 43.60 -9.86
CA ASP A 408 62.02 43.81 -8.75
C ASP A 408 61.59 42.99 -7.51
N LYS A 409 62.55 42.52 -6.70
CA LYS A 409 62.30 41.74 -5.48
C LYS A 409 61.43 42.50 -4.46
N SER A 410 61.48 43.83 -4.48
CA SER A 410 60.66 44.71 -3.64
C SER A 410 59.17 44.73 -4.02
N VAL A 411 58.82 44.38 -5.25
CA VAL A 411 57.42 44.37 -5.72
C VAL A 411 56.73 43.09 -5.28
N THR A 412 55.69 43.22 -4.47
CA THR A 412 54.91 42.07 -3.97
C THR A 412 53.94 41.54 -5.03
N VAL A 413 53.58 40.26 -4.92
CA VAL A 413 52.50 39.65 -5.75
C VAL A 413 51.20 40.42 -5.63
N ARG A 414 50.90 40.98 -4.45
CA ARG A 414 49.68 41.77 -4.20
C ARG A 414 49.67 43.09 -4.96
N GLN A 415 50.80 43.80 -5.01
CA GLN A 415 50.92 45.04 -5.81
C GLN A 415 50.80 44.75 -7.32
N LEU A 416 51.43 43.66 -7.78
CA LEU A 416 51.33 43.24 -9.18
C LEU A 416 49.91 42.79 -9.54
N ALA A 417 49.23 42.07 -8.64
CA ALA A 417 47.84 41.66 -8.81
C ALA A 417 46.91 42.86 -8.98
N ALA A 418 47.07 43.89 -8.14
CA ALA A 418 46.30 45.13 -8.24
C ALA A 418 46.53 45.86 -9.57
N LYS A 419 47.79 45.92 -10.05
CA LYS A 419 48.14 46.54 -11.33
C LYS A 419 47.46 45.87 -12.54
N HIS A 420 47.36 44.53 -12.52
CA HIS A 420 46.73 43.76 -13.60
C HIS A 420 45.22 43.55 -13.39
N ASN A 421 44.64 44.15 -12.35
CA ASN A 421 43.24 43.96 -11.94
C ASN A 421 42.86 42.47 -11.74
N ILE A 422 43.81 41.69 -11.20
CA ILE A 422 43.66 40.29 -10.84
C ILE A 422 43.51 40.20 -9.31
N SER A 423 42.61 39.35 -8.82
CA SER A 423 42.52 39.12 -7.36
C SER A 423 43.81 38.51 -6.83
N TYR A 424 44.19 38.86 -5.60
CA TYR A 424 45.42 38.37 -4.98
C TYR A 424 45.51 36.82 -4.97
N GLU A 425 44.44 36.09 -4.59
CA GLU A 425 44.47 34.62 -4.65
C GLU A 425 44.72 34.08 -6.06
N ALA A 426 44.12 34.69 -7.08
CA ALA A 426 44.29 34.26 -8.48
C ALA A 426 45.71 34.54 -8.96
N ALA A 427 46.22 35.75 -8.70
CA ALA A 427 47.59 36.14 -8.99
C ALA A 427 48.60 35.23 -8.28
N ASN A 428 48.36 34.88 -7.02
CA ASN A 428 49.22 33.98 -6.26
C ASN A 428 49.24 32.54 -6.84
N ASN A 429 48.09 32.03 -7.27
CA ASN A 429 48.00 30.72 -7.94
C ASN A 429 48.61 30.72 -9.35
N ILE A 430 48.48 31.83 -10.09
CA ILE A 430 49.10 32.01 -11.42
C ILE A 430 50.63 32.09 -11.28
N ALA A 431 51.14 32.88 -10.32
CA ALA A 431 52.57 33.08 -10.06
C ALA A 431 53.30 31.76 -9.70
N HIS A 432 52.66 30.90 -8.91
CA HIS A 432 53.19 29.59 -8.52
C HIS A 432 52.80 28.46 -9.49
N ASN A 433 52.27 28.79 -10.68
CA ASN A 433 51.86 27.84 -11.72
C ASN A 433 50.87 26.74 -11.25
N ARG A 434 50.07 27.05 -10.22
CA ARG A 434 49.00 26.19 -9.69
C ARG A 434 47.74 26.26 -10.56
N SER A 435 47.54 27.39 -11.24
CA SER A 435 46.46 27.64 -12.21
C SER A 435 47.01 28.20 -13.53
N TRP A 436 46.24 28.13 -14.61
CA TRP A 436 46.62 28.67 -15.93
C TRP A 436 47.92 28.10 -16.52
N LYS A 437 48.10 26.78 -16.42
CA LYS A 437 49.32 26.09 -16.90
C LYS A 437 49.51 26.12 -18.42
N HIS A 438 48.42 26.29 -19.18
CA HIS A 438 48.46 26.34 -20.65
C HIS A 438 48.92 27.70 -21.19
N VAL A 439 48.77 28.79 -20.42
CA VAL A 439 49.25 30.12 -20.80
C VAL A 439 50.71 30.26 -20.38
N GLN A 440 51.62 30.21 -21.33
CA GLN A 440 53.06 30.44 -21.11
C GLN A 440 53.42 31.91 -21.42
N PRO A 441 54.35 32.52 -20.66
CA PRO A 441 54.90 33.82 -21.01
C PRO A 441 55.68 33.72 -22.33
N THR A 442 55.68 34.79 -23.11
CA THR A 442 56.43 34.84 -24.39
C THR A 442 57.93 35.05 -24.20
N LEU A 443 58.35 35.44 -22.98
CA LEU A 443 59.74 35.67 -22.59
C LEU A 443 60.39 34.37 -22.09
N ASP A 444 61.54 33.99 -22.67
CA ASP A 444 62.32 32.83 -22.25
C ASP A 444 63.07 33.10 -20.93
N ARG A 445 63.14 32.09 -20.07
CA ARG A 445 63.68 32.18 -18.69
C ARG A 445 65.21 32.31 -18.63
N ARG A 446 65.88 32.51 -19.77
CA ARG A 446 67.35 32.50 -19.92
C ARG A 446 67.91 33.87 -20.32
N VAL A 447 67.55 34.94 -19.63
CA VAL A 447 68.38 36.16 -19.61
C VAL A 447 68.28 36.80 -18.23
N THR A 448 69.08 36.31 -17.30
CA THR A 448 69.73 37.09 -16.22
C THR A 448 71.02 36.39 -15.85
#